data_AF-A0A1S1QFL8-F1
#
_entry.id   AF-A0A1S1QFL8-F1
#
_cell.length_a   1.000
_cell.length_b   1.000
_cell.length_c   1.000
_cell.angle_alpha   90.00
_cell.angle_beta   90.00
_cell.angle_gamma   90.00
#
_symmetry.space_group_name_H-M   'P 1'
#
loop_
_entity.id
_entity.type
_entity.pdbx_description
1 polymer ?
#
loop_
_entity_poly.entity_id
_entity_poly.type
_entity_poly.pdbx_seq_one_letter_code
_entity_poly.pdbx_strand_id
1 'polypeptide(L)'
;MIEIGNRCRRQPPPPRVVFEALAEPGRDPYRPWLVLLGDEQRPRILTSTPPTELTWSSLWRRRPDAVVRFQLERSADGGTDLCWILHVEEPVPDESLVGHMRRRLNQLINANLRYTFGQ
;
A
#
# COMPACT_ATOMS: atom_id res chain seq x y z
N MET A 1 -9.29 -5.91 15.10
CA MET A 1 -8.44 -4.98 14.31
C MET A 1 -9.10 -3.61 14.31
N ILE A 2 -8.31 -2.57 14.53
CA ILE A 2 -8.73 -1.17 14.59
C ILE A 2 -8.19 -0.47 13.35
N GLU A 3 -9.06 0.21 12.60
CA GLU A 3 -8.64 1.06 11.49
C GLU A 3 -7.97 2.31 12.05
N ILE A 4 -6.72 2.54 11.63
CA ILE A 4 -5.94 3.72 12.01
C ILE A 4 -5.58 4.56 10.81
N GLY A 5 -6.16 4.36 9.63
CA GLY A 5 -5.98 5.27 8.51
C GLY A 5 -6.47 4.70 7.20
N ASN A 6 -6.96 5.58 6.33
CA ASN A 6 -7.43 5.25 5.00
C ASN A 6 -7.09 6.40 4.04
N ARG A 7 -6.68 6.07 2.82
CA ARG A 7 -6.59 7.04 1.73
C ARG A 7 -6.85 6.38 0.38
N CYS A 8 -7.66 7.06 -0.43
CA CYS A 8 -7.87 6.74 -1.84
C CYS A 8 -7.17 7.73 -2.76
N ARG A 9 -6.58 7.24 -3.85
CA ARG A 9 -6.06 8.06 -4.93
C ARG A 9 -6.12 7.31 -6.26
N ARG A 10 -6.47 8.03 -7.32
CA ARG A 10 -6.44 7.47 -8.68
C ARG A 10 -5.01 7.22 -9.16
N GLN A 11 -4.84 6.06 -9.76
CA GLN A 11 -3.67 5.61 -10.50
C GLN A 11 -4.01 5.54 -12.00
N PRO A 12 -3.13 6.01 -12.89
CA PRO A 12 -3.38 5.97 -14.34
C PRO A 12 -3.59 4.57 -14.95
N PRO A 13 -2.85 3.50 -14.53
CA PRO A 13 -3.02 2.18 -15.13
C PRO A 13 -4.31 1.48 -14.71
N PRO A 14 -4.76 0.45 -15.46
CA PRO A 14 -5.91 -0.37 -15.09
C PRO A 14 -5.62 -1.24 -13.85
N PRO A 15 -6.66 -1.73 -13.14
CA PRO A 15 -6.50 -2.41 -11.84
C PRO A 15 -5.53 -3.58 -11.85
N ARG A 16 -5.51 -4.37 -12.93
CA ARG A 16 -4.58 -5.50 -13.08
C ARG A 16 -3.11 -5.08 -13.00
N VAL A 17 -2.74 -3.96 -13.63
CA VAL A 17 -1.35 -3.47 -13.64
C VAL A 17 -0.95 -2.97 -12.26
N VAL A 18 -1.84 -2.23 -11.59
CA VAL A 18 -1.62 -1.74 -10.23
C VAL A 18 -1.54 -2.91 -9.24
N PHE A 19 -2.42 -3.90 -9.38
CA PHE A 19 -2.42 -5.12 -8.59
C PHE A 19 -1.11 -5.89 -8.74
N GLU A 20 -0.64 -6.13 -9.97
CA GLU A 20 0.63 -6.81 -10.22
C GLU A 20 1.81 -6.06 -9.59
N ALA A 21 1.83 -4.72 -9.66
CA ALA A 21 2.85 -3.92 -9.01
C ALA A 21 2.83 -4.05 -7.47
N LEU A 22 1.64 -4.08 -6.85
CA LEU A 22 1.49 -4.29 -5.40
C LEU A 22 1.83 -5.72 -4.96
N ALA A 23 1.49 -6.72 -5.78
CA ALA A 23 1.79 -8.12 -5.51
C ALA A 23 3.29 -8.41 -5.67
N GLU A 24 3.94 -7.77 -6.62
CA GLU A 24 5.36 -7.92 -6.89
C GLU A 24 6.10 -6.57 -6.98
N PRO A 25 6.36 -5.90 -5.84
CA PRO A 25 6.98 -4.57 -5.81
C PRO A 25 8.39 -4.47 -6.42
N GLY A 26 9.04 -5.62 -6.68
CA GLY A 26 10.38 -5.70 -7.25
C GLY A 26 10.42 -6.20 -8.70
N ARG A 27 9.28 -6.27 -9.38
CA ARG A 27 9.18 -6.83 -10.73
C ARG A 27 10.02 -6.06 -11.76
N ASP A 28 10.06 -4.73 -11.65
CA ASP A 28 10.92 -3.89 -12.49
C ASP A 28 12.11 -3.38 -11.65
N PRO A 29 13.32 -3.93 -11.84
CA PRO A 29 14.50 -3.50 -11.08
C PRO A 29 14.96 -2.09 -11.45
N TYR A 30 14.55 -1.54 -12.60
CA TYR A 30 14.91 -0.19 -13.04
C TYR A 30 13.97 0.88 -12.49
N ARG A 31 12.79 0.49 -12.00
CA ARG A 31 11.79 1.40 -11.43
C ARG A 31 11.33 0.93 -10.03
N PRO A 32 12.25 0.84 -9.05
CA PRO A 32 11.89 0.46 -7.70
C PRO A 32 11.06 1.56 -7.05
N TRP A 33 9.86 1.22 -6.56
CA TRP A 33 9.01 2.16 -5.82
C TRP A 33 8.89 1.82 -4.34
N LEU A 34 8.98 0.54 -3.98
CA LEU A 34 8.97 0.08 -2.60
C LEU A 34 10.37 0.23 -1.98
N VAL A 35 10.79 1.49 -1.83
CA VAL A 35 12.06 1.86 -1.20
C VAL A 35 11.85 1.91 0.31
N LEU A 36 12.28 0.88 1.03
CA LEU A 36 12.08 0.72 2.48
C LEU A 36 13.17 1.41 3.30
N LEU A 37 12.80 1.92 4.48
CA LEU A 37 13.75 2.44 5.47
C LEU A 37 14.40 1.30 6.27
N GLY A 38 15.47 1.61 7.01
CA GLY A 38 16.26 0.61 7.74
C GLY A 38 15.48 -0.15 8.83
N ASP A 39 14.42 0.44 9.37
CA ASP A 39 13.51 -0.13 10.36
C ASP A 39 12.24 -0.77 9.75
N GLU A 40 12.10 -0.70 8.42
CA GLU A 40 11.00 -1.29 7.68
C GLU A 40 11.37 -2.68 7.14
N GLN A 41 10.35 -3.45 6.77
CA GLN A 41 10.47 -4.77 6.20
C GLN A 41 9.59 -4.91 4.96
N ARG A 42 10.00 -5.82 4.06
CA ARG A 42 9.21 -6.13 2.87
C ARG A 42 7.91 -6.82 3.32
N PRO A 43 6.74 -6.35 2.85
CA PRO A 43 5.48 -6.99 3.20
C PRO A 43 5.38 -8.35 2.51
N ARG A 44 4.67 -9.26 3.16
CA ARG A 44 4.18 -10.51 2.57
C ARG A 44 2.71 -10.32 2.20
N ILE A 45 2.24 -11.00 1.16
CA ILE A 45 0.82 -11.04 0.84
C ILE A 45 0.15 -12.00 1.84
N LEU A 46 -0.81 -11.49 2.61
CA LEU A 46 -1.61 -12.29 3.53
C LEU A 46 -2.83 -12.90 2.83
N THR A 47 -3.53 -12.10 2.03
CA THR A 47 -4.67 -12.51 1.22
C THR A 47 -4.70 -11.70 -0.08
N SER A 48 -5.32 -12.25 -1.12
CA SER A 48 -5.49 -11.56 -2.39
C SER A 48 -6.68 -12.09 -3.18
N THR A 49 -7.44 -11.16 -3.77
CA THR A 49 -8.49 -11.40 -4.74
C THR A 49 -8.16 -10.60 -6.00
N PRO A 50 -7.43 -11.16 -6.97
CA PRO A 50 -7.02 -10.40 -8.14
C PRO A 50 -8.20 -10.01 -9.04
N PRO A 51 -8.21 -8.81 -9.66
CA PRO A 51 -7.29 -7.69 -9.45
C PRO A 51 -7.81 -6.66 -8.41
N THR A 52 -8.85 -6.99 -7.63
CA THR A 52 -9.65 -6.02 -6.86
C THR A 52 -9.17 -5.80 -5.44
N GLU A 53 -8.57 -6.80 -4.79
CA GLU A 53 -8.15 -6.68 -3.39
C GLU A 53 -6.82 -7.38 -3.11
N LEU A 54 -6.00 -6.76 -2.28
CA LEU A 54 -4.74 -7.34 -1.83
C LEU A 54 -4.46 -6.91 -0.40
N THR A 55 -3.99 -7.81 0.45
CA THR A 55 -3.64 -7.51 1.84
C THR A 55 -2.17 -7.79 2.08
N TRP A 56 -1.45 -6.78 2.55
CA TRP A 56 -0.07 -6.90 3.01
C TRP A 56 0.01 -7.11 4.52
N SER A 57 1.00 -7.91 4.92
CA SER A 57 1.53 -7.91 6.28
C SER A 57 2.22 -6.58 6.60
N SER A 58 2.57 -6.40 7.87
CA SER A 58 3.22 -5.18 8.32
C SER A 58 4.50 -4.83 7.56
N LEU A 59 4.65 -3.53 7.29
CA LEU A 59 5.88 -2.90 6.84
C LEU A 59 6.81 -2.53 8.00
N TRP A 60 6.32 -2.46 9.23
CA TRP A 60 7.05 -1.94 10.39
C TRP A 60 7.39 -3.05 11.36
N ARG A 61 8.70 -3.26 11.61
CA ARG A 61 9.17 -4.28 12.56
C ARG A 61 8.64 -4.06 13.98
N ARG A 62 8.43 -2.80 14.37
CA ARG A 62 7.91 -2.40 15.69
C ARG A 62 6.39 -2.59 15.84
N ARG A 63 5.66 -2.77 14.73
CA ARG A 63 4.21 -3.06 14.72
C ARG A 63 3.95 -4.24 13.80
N PRO A 64 4.41 -5.46 14.15
CA PRO A 64 4.27 -6.64 13.30
C PRO A 64 2.80 -7.03 13.06
N ASP A 65 1.90 -6.57 13.93
CA ASP A 65 0.45 -6.72 13.86
C ASP A 65 -0.22 -5.86 12.78
N ALA A 66 0.46 -4.82 12.28
CA ALA A 66 -0.14 -3.92 11.31
C ALA A 66 -0.44 -4.62 9.99
N VAL A 67 -1.61 -4.32 9.42
CA VAL A 67 -2.07 -4.91 8.16
C VAL A 67 -2.53 -3.79 7.22
N VAL A 68 -2.11 -3.86 5.96
CA VAL A 68 -2.51 -2.89 4.93
C VAL A 68 -3.40 -3.60 3.92
N ARG A 69 -4.67 -3.22 3.87
CA ARG A 69 -5.61 -3.71 2.86
C ARG A 69 -5.67 -2.73 1.71
N PHE A 70 -5.56 -3.23 0.50
CA PHE A 70 -5.72 -2.49 -0.74
C PHE A 70 -7.04 -2.88 -1.41
N GLN A 71 -7.74 -1.87 -1.89
CA GLN A 71 -8.92 -2.00 -2.73
C GLN A 71 -8.66 -1.27 -4.04
N LEU A 72 -8.93 -1.96 -5.15
CA LEU A 72 -8.66 -1.52 -6.50
C LEU A 72 -9.95 -1.59 -7.29
N GLU A 73 -10.48 -0.42 -7.62
CA GLU A 73 -11.67 -0.30 -8.45
C GLU A 73 -11.31 0.31 -9.79
N ARG A 74 -12.00 -0.12 -10.85
CA ARG A 74 -11.79 0.47 -12.18
C ARG A 74 -12.44 1.85 -12.19
N SER A 75 -11.66 2.88 -12.50
CA SER A 75 -12.17 4.24 -12.66
C SER A 75 -12.82 4.45 -14.04
N ALA A 76 -13.65 5.48 -14.16
CA ALA A 76 -14.38 5.78 -15.40
C ALA A 76 -13.48 6.09 -16.61
N ASP A 77 -12.27 6.62 -16.37
CA ASP A 77 -11.24 6.89 -17.38
C ASP A 77 -10.38 5.66 -17.72
N GLY A 78 -10.72 4.47 -17.18
CA GLY A 78 -10.02 3.22 -17.44
C GLY A 78 -8.80 2.97 -16.54
N GLY A 79 -8.47 3.91 -15.66
CA GLY A 79 -7.46 3.74 -14.62
C GLY A 79 -7.95 2.95 -13.40
N THR A 80 -7.31 3.18 -12.26
CA THR A 80 -7.64 2.52 -10.99
C THR A 80 -7.86 3.54 -9.89
N ASP A 81 -9.01 3.50 -9.22
CA ASP A 81 -9.17 4.13 -7.93
C ASP A 81 -8.60 3.18 -6.86
N LEU A 82 -7.40 3.52 -6.36
CA LEU A 82 -6.67 2.70 -5.39
C LEU A 82 -6.87 3.28 -3.99
N CYS A 83 -7.43 2.48 -3.09
CA CYS A 83 -7.55 2.80 -1.67
C CYS A 83 -6.64 1.87 -0.85
N TRP A 84 -5.92 2.45 0.11
CA TRP A 84 -5.27 1.67 1.16
C TRP A 84 -5.93 1.95 2.50
N ILE A 85 -6.07 0.91 3.32
CA ILE A 85 -6.64 0.96 4.66
C ILE A 85 -5.67 0.26 5.61
N LEU A 86 -5.19 0.98 6.61
CA LEU A 86 -4.24 0.53 7.61
C LEU A 86 -4.96 0.13 8.89
N HIS A 87 -4.75 -1.11 9.30
CA HIS A 87 -5.29 -1.68 10.53
C HIS A 87 -4.18 -2.10 11.48
N VAL A 88 -4.48 -2.09 12.78
CA VAL A 88 -3.62 -2.58 13.86
C VAL A 88 -4.43 -3.33 14.92
N GLU A 89 -3.75 -4.04 15.79
CA GLU A 89 -4.33 -4.58 17.03
C GLU A 89 -4.15 -3.61 18.21
N GLU A 90 -4.87 -3.86 19.30
CA GLU A 90 -4.65 -3.11 20.54
C GLU A 90 -3.27 -3.43 21.15
N PRO A 91 -2.63 -2.45 21.80
CA PRO A 91 -3.08 -1.06 21.94
C PRO A 91 -2.86 -0.26 20.64
N VAL A 92 -3.78 0.67 20.38
CA VAL A 92 -3.63 1.63 19.27
C VAL A 92 -2.36 2.46 19.53
N PRO A 93 -1.46 2.62 18.53
CA PRO A 93 -0.31 3.48 18.69
C PRO A 93 -0.69 4.93 18.96
N ASP A 94 0.24 5.70 19.53
CA ASP A 94 0.05 7.14 19.69
C ASP A 94 -0.14 7.86 18.34
N GLU A 95 -0.71 9.07 18.38
CA GLU A 95 -1.03 9.83 17.17
C GLU A 95 0.19 10.16 16.31
N SER A 96 1.38 10.30 16.92
CA SER A 96 2.62 10.58 16.21
C SER A 96 3.02 9.40 15.33
N LEU A 97 3.01 8.18 15.89
CA LEU A 97 3.31 6.96 15.16
C LEU A 97 2.24 6.67 14.10
N VAL A 98 0.95 6.85 14.42
CA VAL A 98 -0.15 6.73 13.44
C VAL A 98 0.06 7.70 12.27
N GLY A 99 0.38 8.97 12.56
CA GLY A 99 0.68 9.99 11.55
C GLY A 99 1.87 9.61 10.66
N HIS A 100 2.94 9.08 11.27
CA HIS A 100 4.10 8.57 10.55
C HIS A 100 3.73 7.42 9.60
N MET A 101 3.02 6.40 10.08
CA MET A 101 2.61 5.24 9.28
C MET A 101 1.75 5.65 8.09
N ARG A 102 0.76 6.54 8.30
CA ARG A 102 -0.11 7.08 7.23
C ARG A 102 0.70 7.85 6.18
N ARG A 103 1.58 8.74 6.63
CA ARG A 103 2.44 9.52 5.73
C ARG A 103 3.31 8.61 4.89
N ARG A 104 3.85 7.55 5.50
CA ARG A 104 4.72 6.61 4.83
C ARG A 104 4.01 5.80 3.75
N LEU A 105 2.80 5.29 4.02
CA LEU A 105 1.98 4.64 3.00
C LEU A 105 1.62 5.59 1.85
N ASN A 106 1.31 6.85 2.16
CA ASN A 106 1.09 7.86 1.11
C ASN A 106 2.33 8.06 0.23
N GLN A 107 3.52 8.09 0.81
CA GLN A 107 4.75 8.21 0.03
C GLN A 107 4.96 6.99 -0.88
N LEU A 108 4.88 5.77 -0.32
CA LEU A 108 5.14 4.56 -1.10
C LEU A 108 4.09 4.33 -2.21
N ILE A 109 2.81 4.47 -1.88
CA ILE A 109 1.70 4.08 -2.77
C ILE A 109 1.24 5.24 -3.65
N ASN A 110 1.08 6.43 -3.06
CA ASN A 110 0.46 7.57 -3.75
C ASN A 110 1.49 8.52 -4.39
N ALA A 111 2.78 8.32 -4.12
CA ALA A 111 3.87 8.98 -4.84
C ALA A 111 4.73 7.96 -5.60
N ASN A 112 5.53 7.14 -4.91
CA ASN A 112 6.55 6.30 -5.56
C ASN A 112 5.96 5.33 -6.58
N LEU A 113 4.94 4.55 -6.21
CA LEU A 113 4.29 3.61 -7.12
C LEU A 113 3.71 4.35 -8.34
N ARG A 114 3.08 5.51 -8.11
CA ARG A 114 2.52 6.33 -9.19
C ARG A 114 3.58 6.80 -10.19
N TYR A 115 4.77 7.17 -9.71
CA TYR A 115 5.91 7.56 -10.55
C TYR A 115 6.39 6.43 -11.48
N THR A 116 6.22 5.16 -11.09
CA THR A 116 6.61 4.03 -11.96
C THR A 116 5.74 3.90 -13.20
N PHE A 117 4.55 4.51 -13.19
CA PHE A 117 3.64 4.55 -14.32
C PHE A 117 3.86 5.74 -15.25
N GLY A 118 4.94 6.52 -15.06
CA GLY A 118 5.33 7.61 -15.96
C GLY A 118 4.63 8.95 -15.72
N GLN A 119 4.09 9.17 -14.52
CA GLN A 119 3.59 10.46 -14.02
C GLN A 119 4.65 11.11 -13.14
#